data_AF-A0A3D0N584-F1
#
_entry.id   AF-A0A3D0N584-F1
#
_cell.length_a   1.000
_cell.length_b   1.000
_cell.length_c   1.000
_cell.angle_alpha   90.00
_cell.angle_beta   90.00
_cell.angle_gamma   90.00
#
_symmetry.space_group_name_H-M   'P 1'
#
loop_
_entity.id
_entity.type
_entity.pdbx_description
1 polymer ?
#
loop_
_entity_poly.entity_id
_entity_poly.type
_entity_poly.pdbx_seq_one_letter_code
_entity_poly.pdbx_strand_id
1 'polypeptide(L)'
;MRALILLCGLAVYIQPLCAEPIRIGAESVVPVNPRSEWSRYVNWRPANGEVVDLNPPRVSWPYNARFPEEIGDAAHLFTLQIADNERFEAPVVDVTCEFNFLNTLPALNPKATWYWRVGYDVGTEQELWSDTRSFTIAADATVWDRAALAEPDLAAMGHPRVLLRGDRMNELRALADTDAGSAEMLATMRSRADAVLGTGWWSDFPENDRSEEPTQAFYTIASDLATVAFVWKITGDARYAGVVERAVTWASYPPGGRASPEGLGGDGAEDATQGNEFLALLFDWLYEDLTEEQRAVMIASLEWRVDHVMNNFSWSRGASQTAGSGALLRLTWRPGDGAAARPTLGPSEEWQQFDLQIEVPEGATGVVVEPFNYYWA
;
A
#
# COMPACT_ATOMS: atom_id res chain seq x y z
N MET A 1 77.22 4.55 1.38
CA MET A 1 76.61 4.87 2.68
C MET A 1 75.10 4.69 2.51
N ARG A 2 74.54 3.54 2.91
CA ARG A 2 73.12 3.20 2.74
C ARG A 2 72.39 3.54 4.05
N ALA A 3 71.45 4.47 4.00
CA ALA A 3 70.64 4.86 5.15
C ALA A 3 69.51 3.84 5.35
N LEU A 4 69.53 3.17 6.50
CA LEU A 4 68.49 2.27 6.97
C LEU A 4 67.42 3.14 7.65
N ILE A 5 66.25 3.32 7.01
CA ILE A 5 65.10 3.98 7.64
C ILE A 5 64.38 2.92 8.47
N LEU A 6 64.54 3.01 9.78
CA LEU A 6 63.79 2.22 10.76
C LEU A 6 62.38 2.83 10.86
N LEU A 7 61.38 2.23 10.22
CA LEU A 7 59.98 2.56 10.45
C LEU A 7 59.55 1.89 11.76
N CYS A 8 59.53 2.64 12.86
CA CYS A 8 58.83 2.24 14.07
C CYS A 8 57.32 2.31 13.80
N GLY A 9 56.70 1.18 13.48
CA GLY A 9 55.25 1.03 13.43
C GLY A 9 54.68 1.16 14.85
N LEU A 10 54.13 2.33 15.17
CA LEU A 10 53.35 2.53 16.38
C LEU A 10 51.98 1.87 16.15
N ALA A 11 51.79 0.64 16.64
CA ALA A 11 50.48 0.01 16.69
C ALA A 11 49.65 0.71 17.76
N VAL A 12 48.83 1.67 17.37
CA VAL A 12 47.80 2.25 18.25
C VAL A 12 46.69 1.22 18.37
N TYR A 13 46.70 0.45 19.46
CA TYR A 13 45.53 -0.31 19.90
C TYR A 13 44.46 0.69 20.33
N ILE A 14 43.56 1.04 19.41
CA ILE A 14 42.29 1.66 19.77
C ILE A 14 41.52 0.56 20.48
N GLN A 15 41.56 0.55 21.81
CA GLN A 15 40.54 -0.21 22.54
C GLN A 15 39.21 0.43 22.17
N PRO A 16 38.24 -0.32 21.59
CA PRO A 16 36.90 0.21 21.46
C PRO A 16 36.48 0.60 22.88
N LEU A 17 36.25 1.91 23.09
CA LEU A 17 35.52 2.38 24.25
C LEU A 17 34.17 1.69 24.16
N CYS A 18 34.02 0.55 24.83
CA CYS A 18 32.74 -0.07 25.04
C CYS A 18 31.93 0.97 25.79
N ALA A 19 31.08 1.70 25.07
CA ALA A 19 30.12 2.60 25.67
C ALA A 19 29.36 1.80 26.73
N GLU A 20 29.15 2.41 27.90
CA GLU A 20 28.35 1.76 28.93
C GLU A 20 26.99 1.37 28.32
N PRO A 21 26.51 0.14 28.56
CA PRO A 21 25.22 -0.30 28.04
C PRO A 21 24.13 0.70 28.42
N ILE A 22 23.31 1.11 27.44
CA ILE A 22 22.12 1.91 27.71
C ILE A 22 21.19 1.07 28.58
N ARG A 23 21.01 1.48 29.83
CA ARG A 23 20.03 0.88 30.73
C ARG A 23 18.65 1.47 30.43
N ILE A 24 17.77 0.66 29.86
CA ILE A 24 16.33 0.97 29.80
C ILE A 24 15.75 0.46 31.11
N GLY A 25 15.62 1.33 32.11
CA GLY A 25 15.05 1.01 33.42
C GLY A 25 13.57 1.38 33.53
N ALA A 26 13.00 1.21 34.73
CA ALA A 26 11.60 1.55 35.01
C ALA A 26 11.26 3.03 34.75
N GLU A 27 12.27 3.91 34.82
CA GLU A 27 12.18 5.33 34.46
C GLU A 27 11.91 5.59 32.97
N SER A 28 12.14 4.58 32.10
CA SER A 28 11.88 4.66 30.66
C SER A 28 10.45 4.22 30.31
N VAL A 29 9.65 3.79 31.28
CA VAL A 29 8.25 3.39 31.06
C VAL A 29 7.42 4.64 30.80
N VAL A 30 6.94 4.77 29.57
CA VAL A 30 5.94 5.79 29.21
C VAL A 30 4.54 5.30 29.57
N PRO A 31 3.59 6.18 29.92
CA PRO A 31 2.19 5.81 30.07
C PRO A 31 1.68 5.10 28.81
N VAL A 32 0.87 4.05 29.00
CA VAL A 32 0.24 3.34 27.88
C VAL A 32 -0.62 4.35 27.12
N ASN A 33 -0.31 4.54 25.84
CA ASN A 33 -1.17 5.28 24.93
C ASN A 33 -2.29 4.32 24.48
N PRO A 34 -3.57 4.60 24.77
CA PRO A 34 -4.67 3.70 24.42
C PRO A 34 -4.73 3.36 22.92
N ARG A 35 -4.23 4.24 22.05
CA ARG A 35 -4.14 4.01 20.59
C ARG A 35 -3.12 2.94 20.19
N SER A 36 -2.25 2.56 21.12
CA SER A 36 -1.11 1.66 20.92
C SER A 36 -1.22 0.35 21.71
N GLU A 37 -2.21 0.22 22.60
CA GLU A 37 -2.42 -0.98 23.42
C GLU A 37 -2.52 -2.25 22.56
N TRP A 38 -3.14 -2.12 21.38
CA TRP A 38 -3.25 -3.16 20.36
C TRP A 38 -2.63 -2.69 19.04
N SER A 39 -1.35 -2.31 19.06
CA SER A 39 -0.66 -1.63 17.94
C SER A 39 -0.71 -2.34 16.58
N ARG A 40 -1.02 -3.64 16.54
CA ARG A 40 -1.17 -4.43 15.29
C ARG A 40 -2.60 -4.51 14.77
N TYR A 41 -3.56 -4.07 15.56
CA TYR A 41 -4.98 -4.08 15.22
C TYR A 41 -5.47 -2.65 14.99
N VAL A 42 -6.49 -2.53 14.14
CA VAL A 42 -7.27 -1.30 14.05
C VAL A 42 -7.97 -1.11 15.40
N ASN A 43 -7.66 0.00 16.06
CA ASN A 43 -8.10 0.26 17.43
C ASN A 43 -9.05 1.46 17.46
N TRP A 44 -9.67 1.70 18.62
CA TRP A 44 -10.52 2.86 18.89
C TRP A 44 -9.73 4.16 18.69
N ARG A 45 -10.08 4.91 17.65
CA ARG A 45 -9.57 6.25 17.37
C ARG A 45 -10.76 7.13 16.99
N PRO A 46 -10.95 8.30 17.64
CA PRO A 46 -10.24 8.77 18.83
C PRO A 46 -10.42 7.86 20.06
N ALA A 47 -9.43 7.78 20.93
CA ALA A 47 -9.59 7.10 22.22
C ALA A 47 -10.63 7.83 23.10
N ASN A 48 -11.21 7.13 24.09
CA ASN A 48 -12.18 7.76 24.99
C ASN A 48 -11.53 8.91 25.79
N GLY A 49 -12.11 10.09 25.71
CA GLY A 49 -11.61 11.32 26.33
C GLY A 49 -10.42 11.95 25.59
N GLU A 50 -10.08 11.52 24.38
CA GLU A 50 -8.93 12.06 23.64
C GLU A 50 -9.17 13.54 23.27
N VAL A 51 -8.10 14.34 23.35
CA VAL A 51 -8.04 15.68 22.74
C VAL A 51 -7.35 15.52 21.39
N VAL A 52 -8.07 15.70 20.29
CA VAL A 52 -7.54 15.49 18.94
C VAL A 52 -6.96 16.77 18.34
N ASP A 53 -5.86 16.63 17.60
CA ASP A 53 -5.12 17.70 16.92
C ASP A 53 -5.50 17.85 15.43
N LEU A 54 -6.41 17.02 14.93
CA LEU A 54 -6.91 17.01 13.56
C LEU A 54 -8.44 17.07 13.55
N ASN A 55 -9.01 17.92 12.70
CA ASN A 55 -10.46 18.10 12.54
C ASN A 55 -10.88 17.93 11.07
N PRO A 56 -11.75 16.95 10.73
CA PRO A 56 -12.31 15.94 11.62
C PRO A 56 -11.25 14.93 12.08
N PRO A 57 -11.48 14.24 13.21
CA PRO A 57 -10.58 13.19 13.68
C PRO A 57 -10.45 12.05 12.67
N ARG A 58 -9.39 11.25 12.81
CA ARG A 58 -9.32 9.95 12.15
C ARG A 58 -10.12 8.93 12.94
N VAL A 59 -11.20 8.43 12.36
CA VAL A 59 -12.11 7.50 13.05
C VAL A 59 -11.81 6.07 12.62
N SER A 60 -11.57 5.19 13.60
CA SER A 60 -11.41 3.75 13.41
C SER A 60 -11.83 2.99 14.66
N TRP A 61 -12.20 1.73 14.51
CA TRP A 61 -12.64 0.86 15.60
C TRP A 61 -12.23 -0.60 15.35
N PRO A 62 -12.22 -1.46 16.37
CA PRO A 62 -12.00 -2.87 16.19
C PRO A 62 -13.06 -3.51 15.29
N TYR A 63 -12.61 -4.44 14.45
CA TYR A 63 -13.47 -5.09 13.47
C TYR A 63 -14.58 -5.94 14.13
N ASN A 64 -14.31 -6.52 15.30
CA ASN A 64 -15.27 -7.30 16.08
C ASN A 64 -15.78 -6.49 17.28
N ALA A 65 -17.09 -6.59 17.58
CA ALA A 65 -17.74 -5.82 18.64
C ALA A 65 -17.19 -6.11 20.04
N ARG A 66 -16.71 -7.34 20.27
CA ARG A 66 -16.16 -7.83 21.54
C ARG A 66 -14.65 -7.99 21.48
N PHE A 67 -13.96 -7.16 20.71
CA PHE A 67 -12.50 -7.14 20.74
C PHE A 67 -11.98 -6.60 22.09
N PRO A 68 -10.93 -7.19 22.70
CA PRO A 68 -10.05 -8.25 22.15
C PRO A 68 -10.50 -9.69 22.44
N GLU A 69 -11.61 -9.90 23.14
CA GLU A 69 -12.10 -11.24 23.52
C GLU A 69 -12.57 -12.08 22.32
N GLU A 70 -12.98 -11.44 21.23
CA GLU A 70 -13.43 -12.09 20.00
C GLU A 70 -12.64 -11.58 18.79
N ILE A 71 -12.05 -12.53 18.06
CA ILE A 71 -11.36 -12.30 16.78
C ILE A 71 -12.03 -13.22 15.76
N GLY A 72 -12.61 -12.61 14.73
CA GLY A 72 -13.24 -13.30 13.61
C GLY A 72 -13.12 -12.52 12.31
N ASP A 73 -13.47 -13.19 11.21
CA ASP A 73 -13.41 -12.71 9.82
C ASP A 73 -14.81 -12.52 9.19
N ALA A 74 -15.86 -12.55 10.01
CA ALA A 74 -17.23 -12.35 9.56
C ALA A 74 -17.39 -10.99 8.88
N ALA A 75 -18.13 -10.91 7.78
CA ALA A 75 -18.47 -9.63 7.17
C ALA A 75 -19.44 -8.87 8.08
N HIS A 76 -19.16 -7.60 8.35
CA HIS A 76 -19.99 -6.72 9.16
C HIS A 76 -20.43 -5.48 8.38
N LEU A 77 -21.64 -5.00 8.68
CA LEU A 77 -22.03 -3.62 8.41
C LEU A 77 -21.91 -2.79 9.68
N PHE A 78 -21.17 -1.70 9.62
CA PHE A 78 -20.98 -0.80 10.75
C PHE A 78 -21.88 0.42 10.60
N THR A 79 -22.45 0.93 11.69
CA THR A 79 -23.13 2.23 11.74
C THR A 79 -22.38 3.15 12.71
N LEU A 80 -21.71 4.17 12.19
CA LEU A 80 -21.03 5.18 12.99
C LEU A 80 -21.99 6.31 13.35
N GLN A 81 -22.11 6.59 14.65
CA GLN A 81 -22.79 7.78 15.14
C GLN A 81 -21.82 8.74 15.82
N ILE A 82 -21.90 10.04 15.49
CA ILE A 82 -21.22 11.13 16.18
C ILE A 82 -22.24 12.23 16.52
N ALA A 83 -22.33 12.61 17.79
CA ALA A 83 -23.25 13.62 18.29
C ALA A 83 -22.57 14.54 19.31
N ASP A 84 -23.15 15.71 19.56
CA ASP A 84 -22.73 16.65 20.60
C ASP A 84 -23.35 16.34 21.98
N ASN A 85 -24.07 15.22 22.08
CA ASN A 85 -24.73 14.75 23.29
C ASN A 85 -24.63 13.22 23.42
N GLU A 86 -24.53 12.72 24.66
CA GLU A 86 -24.38 11.29 24.97
C GLU A 86 -25.57 10.42 24.56
N ARG A 87 -26.72 11.03 24.31
CA ARG A 87 -27.96 10.32 23.95
C ARG A 87 -28.09 10.10 22.45
N PHE A 88 -27.22 10.70 21.65
CA PHE A 88 -27.31 10.69 20.19
C PHE A 88 -28.67 11.20 19.70
N GLU A 89 -29.22 12.20 20.38
CA GLU A 89 -30.38 12.94 19.90
C GLU A 89 -29.91 13.80 18.71
N ALA A 90 -30.39 13.50 17.49
CA ALA A 90 -30.00 14.16 16.23
C ALA A 90 -28.47 14.13 15.97
N PRO A 91 -27.88 12.95 15.72
CA PRO A 91 -26.45 12.84 15.45
C PRO A 91 -26.04 13.64 14.21
N VAL A 92 -24.86 14.25 14.26
CA VAL A 92 -24.27 15.00 13.14
C VAL A 92 -23.68 14.06 12.10
N VAL A 93 -23.25 12.87 12.53
CA VAL A 93 -22.86 11.77 11.66
C VAL A 93 -23.69 10.56 12.05
N ASP A 94 -24.39 9.98 11.08
CA ASP A 94 -25.14 8.72 11.21
C ASP A 94 -25.01 7.98 9.88
N VAL A 95 -23.95 7.18 9.75
CA VAL A 95 -23.52 6.61 8.47
C VAL A 95 -23.25 5.12 8.62
N THR A 96 -23.80 4.34 7.69
CA THR A 96 -23.49 2.91 7.56
C THR A 96 -22.34 2.70 6.58
N CYS A 97 -21.36 1.86 6.93
CA CYS A 97 -20.20 1.52 6.10
C CYS A 97 -19.72 0.08 6.31
N GLU A 98 -18.99 -0.46 5.34
CA GLU A 98 -18.47 -1.84 5.34
C GLU A 98 -17.08 -1.97 5.98
N PHE A 99 -16.40 -0.85 6.24
CA PHE A 99 -15.06 -0.81 6.78
C PHE A 99 -15.08 -0.35 8.24
N ASN A 100 -14.15 -0.88 9.05
CA ASN A 100 -14.02 -0.51 10.46
C ASN A 100 -13.28 0.82 10.70
N PHE A 101 -13.43 1.75 9.75
CA PHE A 101 -12.94 3.11 9.79
C PHE A 101 -13.78 4.00 8.88
N LEU A 102 -13.89 5.30 9.23
CA LEU A 102 -14.51 6.31 8.37
C LEU A 102 -13.74 7.62 8.47
N ASN A 103 -13.20 8.07 7.35
CA ASN A 103 -12.21 9.15 7.31
C ASN A 103 -12.52 10.25 6.30
N THR A 104 -13.68 10.18 5.67
CA THR A 104 -14.23 11.15 4.71
C THR A 104 -15.33 12.00 5.36
N LEU A 105 -15.13 12.36 6.63
CA LEU A 105 -16.06 13.17 7.40
C LEU A 105 -15.92 14.66 7.07
N PRO A 106 -16.98 15.47 7.23
CA PRO A 106 -16.87 16.93 7.27
C PRO A 106 -16.19 17.39 8.55
N ALA A 107 -15.63 18.61 8.54
CA ALA A 107 -15.08 19.21 9.76
C ALA A 107 -16.17 19.43 10.82
N LEU A 108 -15.84 19.15 12.08
CA LEU A 108 -16.72 19.30 13.23
C LEU A 108 -16.51 20.65 13.93
N ASN A 109 -17.46 21.08 14.75
CA ASN A 109 -17.30 22.28 15.59
C ASN A 109 -16.22 22.01 16.68
N PRO A 110 -15.12 22.79 16.73
CA PRO A 110 -14.02 22.54 17.66
C PRO A 110 -14.33 22.87 19.12
N LYS A 111 -15.42 23.60 19.41
CA LYS A 111 -15.78 24.03 20.77
C LYS A 111 -16.67 23.03 21.53
N ALA A 112 -17.03 21.92 20.91
CA ALA A 112 -17.91 20.91 21.48
C ALA A 112 -17.11 19.72 22.04
N THR A 113 -17.64 19.10 23.07
CA THR A 113 -17.35 17.69 23.37
C THR A 113 -18.20 16.86 22.44
N TRP A 114 -17.55 15.92 21.74
CA TRP A 114 -18.21 15.01 20.83
C TRP A 114 -18.31 13.63 21.47
N TYR A 115 -19.43 12.97 21.22
CA TYR A 115 -19.72 11.61 21.63
C TYR A 115 -19.88 10.73 20.40
N TRP A 116 -19.34 9.53 20.45
CA TRP A 116 -19.38 8.62 19.31
C TRP A 116 -19.52 7.16 19.75
N ARG A 117 -20.15 6.36 18.89
CA ARG A 117 -20.32 4.92 19.06
C ARG A 117 -20.46 4.24 17.70
N VAL A 118 -20.25 2.93 17.68
CA VAL A 118 -20.38 2.10 16.49
C VAL A 118 -21.40 1.01 16.75
N GLY A 119 -22.39 0.90 15.88
CA GLY A 119 -23.29 -0.25 15.80
C GLY A 119 -22.72 -1.28 14.82
N TYR A 120 -22.78 -2.54 15.18
CA TYR A 120 -22.41 -3.69 14.36
C TYR A 120 -23.72 -4.36 13.94
N ASP A 121 -23.92 -4.52 12.65
CA ASP A 121 -25.08 -5.20 12.04
C ASP A 121 -26.44 -4.68 12.56
N VAL A 122 -26.54 -3.36 12.68
CA VAL A 122 -27.74 -2.64 13.14
C VAL A 122 -28.94 -2.99 12.26
N GLY A 123 -30.07 -3.31 12.90
CA GLY A 123 -31.31 -3.76 12.25
C GLY A 123 -31.39 -5.27 12.03
N THR A 124 -30.37 -6.04 12.41
CA THR A 124 -30.35 -7.51 12.33
C THR A 124 -30.49 -8.16 13.71
N GLU A 125 -30.62 -9.50 13.74
CA GLU A 125 -30.61 -10.26 14.99
C GLU A 125 -29.24 -10.25 15.69
N GLN A 126 -28.17 -9.85 15.00
CA GLN A 126 -26.80 -9.76 15.51
C GLN A 126 -26.42 -8.34 15.93
N GLU A 127 -27.39 -7.41 15.98
CA GLU A 127 -27.15 -6.01 16.34
C GLU A 127 -26.43 -5.87 17.69
N LEU A 128 -25.31 -5.18 17.69
CA LEU A 128 -24.56 -4.81 18.90
C LEU A 128 -24.08 -3.36 18.80
N TRP A 129 -24.17 -2.60 19.88
CA TRP A 129 -23.59 -1.26 19.96
C TRP A 129 -22.37 -1.26 20.87
N SER A 130 -21.31 -0.58 20.44
CA SER A 130 -20.15 -0.31 21.29
C SER A 130 -20.52 0.61 22.46
N ASP A 131 -19.67 0.64 23.49
CA ASP A 131 -19.75 1.71 24.49
C ASP A 131 -19.68 3.10 23.85
N THR A 132 -20.29 4.08 24.51
CA THR A 132 -20.17 5.48 24.11
C THR A 132 -18.80 6.01 24.50
N ARG A 133 -18.11 6.61 23.53
CA ARG A 133 -16.80 7.25 23.71
C ARG A 133 -16.95 8.74 23.49
N SER A 134 -16.02 9.52 24.04
CA SER A 134 -15.98 10.96 23.85
C SER A 134 -14.62 11.43 23.33
N PHE A 135 -14.60 12.59 22.70
CA PHE A 135 -13.37 13.33 22.40
C PHE A 135 -13.64 14.83 22.38
N THR A 136 -12.58 15.62 22.47
CA THR A 136 -12.62 17.07 22.24
C THR A 136 -11.61 17.44 21.16
N ILE A 137 -11.80 18.57 20.49
CA ILE A 137 -10.90 19.04 19.43
C ILE A 137 -10.05 20.16 20.02
N ALA A 138 -8.73 20.07 19.86
CA ALA A 138 -7.82 21.11 20.32
C ALA A 138 -8.15 22.46 19.66
N ALA A 139 -7.95 23.56 20.38
CA ALA A 139 -8.26 24.90 19.86
C ALA A 139 -7.43 25.27 18.63
N ASP A 140 -6.25 24.68 18.50
CA ASP A 140 -5.28 24.82 17.40
C ASP A 140 -5.24 23.59 16.48
N ALA A 141 -6.25 22.72 16.54
CA ALA A 141 -6.34 21.55 15.68
C ALA A 141 -6.32 21.93 14.19
N THR A 142 -5.56 21.17 13.40
CA THR A 142 -5.51 21.35 11.94
C THR A 142 -6.86 20.97 11.33
N VAL A 143 -7.49 21.90 10.61
CA VAL A 143 -8.71 21.62 9.86
C VAL A 143 -8.33 21.05 8.50
N TRP A 144 -8.67 19.78 8.28
CA TRP A 144 -8.55 19.11 7.00
C TRP A 144 -9.89 18.46 6.67
N ASP A 145 -10.80 19.23 6.07
CA ASP A 145 -12.09 18.72 5.62
C ASP A 145 -11.88 17.65 4.52
N ARG A 146 -12.32 16.42 4.82
CA ARG A 146 -12.16 15.25 3.95
C ARG A 146 -13.49 14.80 3.35
N ALA A 147 -14.59 15.55 3.52
CA ALA A 147 -15.88 15.21 2.95
C ALA A 147 -15.85 15.16 1.42
N ALA A 148 -15.03 16.00 0.78
CA ALA A 148 -14.84 15.99 -0.67
C ALA A 148 -14.24 14.67 -1.22
N LEU A 149 -13.67 13.83 -0.36
CA LEU A 149 -13.14 12.52 -0.73
C LEU A 149 -14.18 11.40 -0.60
N ALA A 150 -15.37 11.66 -0.06
CA ALA A 150 -16.42 10.65 0.08
C ALA A 150 -16.98 10.24 -1.30
N GLU A 151 -17.24 11.22 -2.15
CA GLU A 151 -17.83 11.04 -3.47
C GLU A 151 -17.11 11.94 -4.49
N PRO A 152 -15.83 11.65 -4.82
CA PRO A 152 -15.13 12.45 -5.81
C PRO A 152 -15.81 12.27 -7.18
N ASP A 153 -16.17 13.38 -7.84
CA ASP A 153 -16.67 13.35 -9.22
C ASP A 153 -15.51 13.12 -10.20
N LEU A 154 -14.95 11.91 -10.15
CA LEU A 154 -13.86 11.51 -11.02
C LEU A 154 -14.32 11.54 -12.47
N ALA A 155 -15.58 11.18 -12.77
CA ALA A 155 -16.13 11.14 -14.12
C ALA A 155 -16.06 12.52 -14.80
N ALA A 156 -16.46 13.59 -14.10
CA ALA A 156 -16.36 14.95 -14.63
C ALA A 156 -14.92 15.43 -14.85
N MET A 157 -13.93 14.83 -14.19
CA MET A 157 -12.51 15.16 -14.41
C MET A 157 -12.03 14.75 -15.81
N GLY A 158 -12.68 13.77 -16.44
CA GLY A 158 -12.26 13.21 -17.72
C GLY A 158 -10.93 12.44 -17.64
N HIS A 159 -10.39 12.09 -18.80
CA HIS A 159 -9.11 11.39 -18.93
C HIS A 159 -8.09 12.21 -19.77
N PRO A 160 -6.78 12.04 -19.53
CA PRO A 160 -6.18 11.36 -18.38
C PRO A 160 -6.39 12.14 -17.07
N ARG A 161 -6.35 11.42 -15.94
CA ARG A 161 -6.52 11.95 -14.58
C ARG A 161 -5.53 11.36 -13.56
N VAL A 162 -4.76 10.34 -13.92
CA VAL A 162 -3.74 9.72 -13.08
C VAL A 162 -2.36 10.16 -13.56
N LEU A 163 -1.64 10.90 -12.71
CA LEU A 163 -0.35 11.58 -12.99
C LEU A 163 -0.41 12.70 -14.04
N LEU A 164 -1.24 12.54 -15.07
CA LEU A 164 -1.51 13.50 -16.12
C LEU A 164 -2.92 14.08 -15.95
N ARG A 165 -3.13 15.30 -16.49
CA ARG A 165 -4.46 15.88 -16.63
C ARG A 165 -4.71 16.28 -18.06
N GLY A 166 -5.83 15.82 -18.63
CA GLY A 166 -6.21 16.12 -20.01
C GLY A 166 -6.22 17.61 -20.34
N ASP A 167 -6.78 18.43 -19.43
CA ASP A 167 -6.87 19.88 -19.57
C ASP A 167 -5.51 20.61 -19.52
N ARG A 168 -4.45 19.95 -19.03
CA ARG A 168 -3.09 20.51 -18.93
C ARG A 168 -2.08 19.87 -19.87
N MET A 169 -2.52 19.01 -20.79
CA MET A 169 -1.61 18.33 -21.71
C MET A 169 -0.81 19.30 -22.58
N ASN A 170 -1.40 20.41 -23.03
CA ASN A 170 -0.68 21.40 -23.83
C ASN A 170 0.43 22.11 -23.02
N GLU A 171 0.18 22.41 -21.74
CA GLU A 171 1.20 22.98 -20.86
C GLU A 171 2.35 21.99 -20.64
N LEU A 172 2.02 20.73 -20.38
CA LEU A 172 3.02 19.67 -20.18
C LEU A 172 3.90 19.47 -21.42
N ARG A 173 3.30 19.49 -22.61
CA ARG A 173 4.05 19.39 -23.88
C ARG A 173 4.99 20.58 -24.06
N ALA A 174 4.55 21.78 -23.72
CA ALA A 174 5.37 22.99 -23.82
C ALA A 174 6.57 23.00 -22.86
N LEU A 175 6.55 22.22 -21.77
CA LEU A 175 7.72 22.11 -20.87
C LEU A 175 8.95 21.56 -21.59
N ALA A 176 8.78 20.66 -22.57
CA ALA A 176 9.91 20.16 -23.36
C ALA A 176 10.60 21.25 -24.20
N ASP A 177 9.89 22.34 -24.52
CA ASP A 177 10.43 23.46 -25.29
C ASP A 177 10.94 24.60 -24.39
N THR A 178 10.44 24.68 -23.15
CA THR A 178 10.64 25.84 -22.25
C THR A 178 11.49 25.55 -21.03
N ASP A 179 11.68 24.28 -20.67
CA ASP A 179 12.49 23.85 -19.53
C ASP A 179 13.53 22.81 -19.96
N ALA A 180 14.81 23.12 -19.73
CA ALA A 180 15.92 22.28 -20.19
C ALA A 180 15.93 20.90 -19.51
N GLY A 181 15.57 20.82 -18.23
CA GLY A 181 15.50 19.54 -17.51
C GLY A 181 14.37 18.64 -18.04
N SER A 182 13.22 19.23 -18.34
CA SER A 182 12.09 18.54 -18.96
C SER A 182 12.43 18.06 -20.38
N ALA A 183 13.15 18.89 -21.16
CA ALA A 183 13.64 18.52 -22.48
C ALA A 183 14.59 17.30 -22.43
N GLU A 184 15.55 17.32 -21.51
CA GLU A 184 16.50 16.22 -21.29
C GLU A 184 15.80 14.93 -20.83
N MET A 185 14.86 15.05 -19.90
CA MET A 185 14.07 13.91 -19.43
C MET A 185 13.23 13.32 -20.57
N LEU A 186 12.57 14.15 -21.37
CA LEU A 186 11.80 13.67 -22.53
C LEU A 186 12.71 12.99 -23.56
N ALA A 187 13.92 13.50 -23.80
CA ALA A 187 14.88 12.86 -24.70
C ALA A 187 15.29 11.46 -24.18
N THR A 188 15.53 11.33 -22.87
CA THR A 188 15.80 10.04 -22.22
C THR A 188 14.63 9.07 -22.38
N MET A 189 13.40 9.53 -22.12
CA MET A 189 12.19 8.72 -22.26
C MET A 189 11.95 8.29 -23.72
N ARG A 190 12.17 9.18 -24.69
CA ARG A 190 12.12 8.85 -26.13
C ARG A 190 13.13 7.78 -26.50
N SER A 191 14.38 7.90 -26.03
CA SER A 191 15.40 6.88 -26.28
C SER A 191 14.99 5.52 -25.71
N ARG A 192 14.35 5.48 -24.53
CA ARG A 192 13.83 4.24 -23.96
C ARG A 192 12.67 3.68 -24.77
N ALA A 193 11.71 4.51 -25.17
CA ALA A 193 10.59 4.09 -26.01
C ALA A 193 11.07 3.55 -27.36
N ASP A 194 12.05 4.19 -27.99
CA ASP A 194 12.67 3.71 -29.24
C ASP A 194 13.35 2.35 -29.06
N ALA A 195 14.01 2.11 -27.92
CA ALA A 195 14.58 0.81 -27.59
C ALA A 195 13.50 -0.27 -27.41
N VAL A 196 12.37 0.07 -26.77
CA VAL A 196 11.21 -0.82 -26.61
C VAL A 196 10.63 -1.22 -27.97
N LEU A 197 10.49 -0.28 -28.91
CA LEU A 197 10.02 -0.55 -30.27
C LEU A 197 10.92 -1.55 -31.04
N GLY A 198 12.20 -1.65 -30.64
CA GLY A 198 13.18 -2.57 -31.22
C GLY A 198 13.22 -3.97 -30.59
N THR A 199 12.42 -4.25 -29.56
CA THR A 199 12.38 -5.57 -28.93
C THR A 199 11.62 -6.57 -29.81
N GLY A 200 11.95 -7.86 -29.71
CA GLY A 200 11.27 -8.92 -30.46
C GLY A 200 9.78 -9.00 -30.12
N TRP A 201 9.44 -8.91 -28.83
CA TRP A 201 8.06 -8.94 -28.35
C TRP A 201 7.25 -7.73 -28.82
N TRP A 202 7.88 -6.58 -29.11
CA TRP A 202 7.12 -5.45 -29.65
C TRP A 202 6.58 -5.78 -31.04
N SER A 203 7.42 -6.34 -31.92
CA SER A 203 6.99 -6.73 -33.28
C SER A 203 6.10 -7.98 -33.31
N ASP A 204 6.34 -8.90 -32.39
CA ASP A 204 5.62 -10.18 -32.24
C ASP A 204 4.99 -10.23 -30.85
N PHE A 205 3.98 -9.38 -30.65
CA PHE A 205 3.34 -9.25 -29.34
C PHE A 205 2.57 -10.53 -29.03
N PRO A 206 2.79 -11.16 -27.85
CA PRO A 206 2.23 -12.47 -27.57
C PRO A 206 0.69 -12.48 -27.64
N GLU A 207 0.11 -13.50 -28.24
CA GLU A 207 -1.36 -13.64 -28.30
C GLU A 207 -1.97 -14.06 -26.95
N ASN A 208 -1.15 -14.59 -26.04
CA ASN A 208 -1.52 -15.01 -24.69
C ASN A 208 -0.31 -14.93 -23.75
N ASP A 209 -0.56 -15.00 -22.44
CA ASP A 209 0.48 -14.96 -21.40
C ASP A 209 0.80 -16.33 -20.80
N ARG A 210 0.47 -17.43 -21.50
CA ARG A 210 0.70 -18.80 -21.01
C ARG A 210 1.92 -19.45 -21.64
N SER A 211 2.45 -18.87 -22.72
CA SER A 211 3.68 -19.33 -23.34
C SER A 211 4.92 -18.92 -22.54
N GLU A 212 6.01 -19.65 -22.74
CA GLU A 212 7.34 -19.32 -22.19
C GLU A 212 7.91 -18.04 -22.81
N GLU A 213 7.51 -17.72 -24.04
CA GLU A 213 7.84 -16.44 -24.68
C GLU A 213 6.74 -15.39 -24.44
N PRO A 214 7.11 -14.11 -24.29
CA PRO A 214 8.48 -13.60 -24.21
C PRO A 214 9.15 -13.99 -22.89
N THR A 215 10.47 -14.21 -22.90
CA THR A 215 11.24 -14.44 -21.65
C THR A 215 11.23 -13.26 -20.67
N GLN A 216 10.92 -12.06 -21.16
CA GLN A 216 10.74 -10.87 -20.33
C GLN A 216 9.49 -11.01 -19.46
N ALA A 217 9.60 -10.65 -18.17
CA ALA A 217 8.47 -10.64 -17.26
C ALA A 217 7.39 -9.65 -17.72
N PHE A 218 6.12 -10.03 -17.60
CA PHE A 218 5.02 -9.21 -18.08
C PHE A 218 4.86 -7.86 -17.36
N TYR A 219 5.25 -7.74 -16.08
CA TYR A 219 5.25 -6.43 -15.40
C TYR A 219 6.27 -5.46 -16.03
N THR A 220 7.40 -5.95 -16.52
CA THR A 220 8.38 -5.15 -17.25
C THR A 220 7.82 -4.72 -18.61
N ILE A 221 7.15 -5.64 -19.32
CA ILE A 221 6.45 -5.31 -20.59
C ILE A 221 5.41 -4.23 -20.35
N ALA A 222 4.64 -4.32 -19.26
CA ALA A 222 3.67 -3.30 -18.89
C ALA A 222 4.31 -1.92 -18.62
N SER A 223 5.44 -1.90 -17.90
CA SER A 223 6.23 -0.67 -17.69
C SER A 223 6.72 -0.06 -19.00
N ASP A 224 7.16 -0.90 -19.94
CA ASP A 224 7.62 -0.49 -21.26
C ASP A 224 6.46 0.05 -22.11
N LEU A 225 5.29 -0.60 -22.09
CA LEU A 225 4.08 -0.08 -22.73
C LEU A 225 3.68 1.29 -22.15
N ALA A 226 3.69 1.46 -20.83
CA ALA A 226 3.40 2.74 -20.18
C ALA A 226 4.41 3.83 -20.60
N THR A 227 5.70 3.48 -20.71
CA THR A 227 6.74 4.38 -21.24
C THR A 227 6.44 4.83 -22.66
N VAL A 228 6.08 3.89 -23.55
CA VAL A 228 5.73 4.21 -24.95
C VAL A 228 4.46 5.06 -25.02
N ALA A 229 3.43 4.74 -24.24
CA ALA A 229 2.19 5.52 -24.15
C ALA A 229 2.47 6.95 -23.69
N PHE A 230 3.25 7.13 -22.63
CA PHE A 230 3.65 8.46 -22.16
C PHE A 230 4.32 9.27 -23.27
N VAL A 231 5.36 8.71 -23.90
CA VAL A 231 6.07 9.39 -25.00
C VAL A 231 5.11 9.71 -26.15
N TRP A 232 4.20 8.82 -26.50
CA TRP A 232 3.19 9.10 -27.53
C TRP A 232 2.28 10.26 -27.14
N LYS A 233 1.74 10.28 -25.91
CA LYS A 233 0.84 11.35 -25.46
C LYS A 233 1.53 12.71 -25.37
N ILE A 234 2.81 12.76 -25.02
CA ILE A 234 3.58 14.01 -25.00
C ILE A 234 3.95 14.47 -26.41
N THR A 235 4.37 13.56 -27.29
CA THR A 235 5.01 13.96 -28.56
C THR A 235 4.06 13.98 -29.75
N GLY A 236 2.98 13.19 -29.71
CA GLY A 236 2.13 12.94 -30.86
C GLY A 236 2.79 12.13 -31.99
N ASP A 237 3.99 11.57 -31.77
CA ASP A 237 4.69 10.81 -32.80
C ASP A 237 4.00 9.47 -33.09
N ALA A 238 3.51 9.32 -34.32
CA ALA A 238 2.72 8.17 -34.75
C ALA A 238 3.47 6.83 -34.69
N ARG A 239 4.81 6.83 -34.61
CA ARG A 239 5.60 5.60 -34.45
C ARG A 239 5.24 4.83 -33.17
N TYR A 240 4.78 5.54 -32.14
CA TYR A 240 4.42 4.96 -30.85
C TYR A 240 2.95 4.54 -30.74
N ALA A 241 2.11 4.85 -31.74
CA ALA A 241 0.65 4.61 -31.69
C ALA A 241 0.27 3.12 -31.57
N GLY A 242 1.16 2.20 -31.97
CA GLY A 242 0.96 0.75 -31.82
C GLY A 242 0.81 0.27 -30.37
N VAL A 243 1.05 1.14 -29.38
CA VAL A 243 0.83 0.85 -27.96
C VAL A 243 -0.63 0.58 -27.62
N VAL A 244 -1.60 1.17 -28.35
CA VAL A 244 -3.03 0.98 -28.08
C VAL A 244 -3.44 -0.48 -28.23
N GLU A 245 -3.13 -1.08 -29.38
CA GLU A 245 -3.45 -2.48 -29.66
C GLU A 245 -2.78 -3.42 -28.65
N ARG A 246 -1.50 -3.19 -28.34
CA ARG A 246 -0.74 -4.02 -27.40
C ARG A 246 -1.27 -3.94 -25.97
N ALA A 247 -1.67 -2.74 -25.53
CA ALA A 247 -2.30 -2.54 -24.23
C ALA A 247 -3.63 -3.32 -24.13
N VAL A 248 -4.45 -3.27 -25.18
CA VAL A 248 -5.73 -4.02 -25.24
C VAL A 248 -5.48 -5.53 -25.28
N THR A 249 -4.53 -6.00 -26.09
CA THR A 249 -4.17 -7.42 -26.15
C THR A 249 -3.73 -7.92 -24.78
N TRP A 250 -2.85 -7.18 -24.10
CA TRP A 250 -2.42 -7.54 -22.75
C TRP A 250 -3.56 -7.53 -21.73
N ALA A 251 -4.46 -6.54 -21.80
CA ALA A 251 -5.64 -6.49 -20.95
C ALA A 251 -6.59 -7.68 -21.20
N SER A 252 -6.60 -8.25 -22.40
CA SER A 252 -7.45 -9.39 -22.76
C SER A 252 -7.01 -10.73 -22.15
N TYR A 253 -5.80 -10.81 -21.58
CA TYR A 253 -5.31 -12.07 -21.03
C TYR A 253 -6.12 -12.52 -19.81
N PRO A 254 -6.51 -13.81 -19.76
CA PRO A 254 -7.34 -14.34 -18.68
C PRO A 254 -6.53 -14.49 -17.38
N PRO A 255 -7.20 -14.57 -16.23
CA PRO A 255 -6.54 -14.92 -14.96
C PRO A 255 -5.78 -16.25 -15.04
N GLY A 256 -4.69 -16.34 -14.28
CA GLY A 256 -3.90 -17.56 -14.11
C GLY A 256 -2.69 -17.69 -15.04
N GLY A 257 -2.47 -16.74 -15.95
CA GLY A 257 -1.26 -16.68 -16.78
C GLY A 257 -0.16 -15.78 -16.19
N ARG A 258 0.96 -15.68 -16.90
CA ARG A 258 2.17 -14.95 -16.48
C ARG A 258 1.98 -13.44 -16.31
N ALA A 259 0.94 -12.88 -16.92
CA ALA A 259 0.57 -11.48 -16.76
C ALA A 259 -0.38 -11.24 -15.58
N SER A 260 -0.77 -12.28 -14.82
CA SER A 260 -1.63 -12.14 -13.66
C SER A 260 -0.92 -11.42 -12.51
N PRO A 261 -1.65 -10.78 -11.57
CA PRO A 261 -1.05 -10.24 -10.35
C PRO A 261 -0.53 -11.33 -9.41
N GLU A 262 0.11 -10.91 -8.33
CA GLU A 262 0.60 -11.79 -7.27
C GLU A 262 -0.52 -12.71 -6.74
N GLY A 263 -0.17 -13.96 -6.43
CA GLY A 263 -1.12 -14.99 -6.00
C GLY A 263 -1.92 -15.67 -7.11
N LEU A 264 -1.76 -15.27 -8.39
CA LEU A 264 -2.40 -15.91 -9.55
C LEU A 264 -1.43 -16.38 -10.64
N GLY A 265 -0.16 -16.59 -10.31
CA GLY A 265 0.83 -17.13 -11.26
C GLY A 265 1.54 -16.10 -12.13
N GLY A 266 1.50 -14.82 -11.75
CA GLY A 266 2.27 -13.75 -12.40
C GLY A 266 3.78 -13.97 -12.36
N ASP A 267 4.47 -13.53 -13.42
CA ASP A 267 5.93 -13.46 -13.44
C ASP A 267 6.44 -12.47 -12.38
N GLY A 268 7.54 -12.82 -11.71
CA GLY A 268 8.28 -11.86 -10.87
C GLY A 268 7.89 -11.82 -9.39
N ALA A 269 7.19 -12.83 -8.87
CA ALA A 269 6.82 -12.90 -7.45
C ALA A 269 6.07 -11.63 -6.97
N GLU A 270 6.57 -10.95 -5.93
CA GLU A 270 5.97 -9.75 -5.31
C GLU A 270 5.74 -8.58 -6.32
N ASP A 271 6.49 -8.54 -7.43
CA ASP A 271 6.41 -7.43 -8.41
C ASP A 271 5.28 -7.60 -9.44
N ALA A 272 4.65 -8.78 -9.53
CA ALA A 272 3.60 -9.05 -10.53
C ALA A 272 2.41 -8.07 -10.42
N THR A 273 2.13 -7.57 -9.20
CA THR A 273 1.06 -6.60 -8.94
C THR A 273 1.34 -5.23 -9.59
N GLN A 274 2.61 -4.86 -9.83
CA GLN A 274 2.96 -3.61 -10.53
C GLN A 274 2.44 -3.59 -11.98
N GLY A 275 2.23 -4.75 -12.59
CA GLY A 275 1.53 -4.85 -13.87
C GLY A 275 0.19 -4.12 -13.80
N ASN A 276 -0.61 -4.36 -12.76
CA ASN A 276 -1.93 -3.71 -12.65
C ASN A 276 -1.83 -2.18 -12.59
N GLU A 277 -0.79 -1.63 -11.95
CA GLU A 277 -0.56 -0.18 -11.88
C GLU A 277 -0.31 0.39 -13.29
N PHE A 278 0.56 -0.25 -14.07
CA PHE A 278 0.84 0.18 -15.44
C PHE A 278 -0.38 0.00 -16.36
N LEU A 279 -1.20 -1.04 -16.16
CA LEU A 279 -2.45 -1.20 -16.91
C LEU A 279 -3.44 -0.06 -16.62
N ALA A 280 -3.53 0.37 -15.36
CA ALA A 280 -4.36 1.50 -14.98
C ALA A 280 -3.88 2.81 -15.65
N LEU A 281 -2.56 3.04 -15.71
CA LEU A 281 -1.99 4.18 -16.43
C LEU A 281 -2.28 4.10 -17.93
N LEU A 282 -2.13 2.92 -18.55
CA LEU A 282 -2.44 2.73 -19.97
C LEU A 282 -3.92 3.00 -20.26
N PHE A 283 -4.84 2.49 -19.44
CA PHE A 283 -6.26 2.79 -19.58
C PHE A 283 -6.54 4.29 -19.47
N ASP A 284 -5.97 4.94 -18.46
CA ASP A 284 -6.19 6.36 -18.21
C ASP A 284 -5.63 7.25 -19.32
N TRP A 285 -4.41 6.97 -19.80
CA TRP A 285 -3.72 7.80 -20.78
C TRP A 285 -4.18 7.58 -22.22
N LEU A 286 -4.69 6.38 -22.52
CA LEU A 286 -5.15 5.99 -23.86
C LEU A 286 -6.68 6.05 -24.00
N TYR A 287 -7.42 6.47 -22.96
CA TYR A 287 -8.88 6.41 -22.92
C TYR A 287 -9.59 6.97 -24.17
N GLU A 288 -9.14 8.13 -24.64
CA GLU A 288 -9.67 8.83 -25.82
C GLU A 288 -9.26 8.16 -27.16
N ASP A 289 -8.20 7.36 -27.13
CA ASP A 289 -7.68 6.63 -28.29
C ASP A 289 -8.29 5.21 -28.42
N LEU A 290 -9.00 4.74 -27.39
CA LEU A 290 -9.67 3.45 -27.34
C LEU A 290 -11.08 3.53 -27.97
N THR A 291 -11.51 2.46 -28.63
CA THR A 291 -12.93 2.26 -28.95
C THR A 291 -13.73 1.88 -27.70
N GLU A 292 -15.06 1.87 -27.81
CA GLU A 292 -15.93 1.43 -26.70
C GLU A 292 -15.67 -0.03 -26.31
N GLU A 293 -15.50 -0.91 -27.30
CA GLU A 293 -15.19 -2.32 -27.10
C GLU A 293 -13.83 -2.50 -26.42
N GLN A 294 -12.82 -1.73 -26.86
CA GLN A 294 -11.50 -1.75 -26.27
C GLN A 294 -11.51 -1.25 -24.81
N ARG A 295 -12.27 -0.19 -24.52
CA ARG A 295 -12.49 0.26 -23.12
C ARG A 295 -13.14 -0.83 -22.28
N ALA A 296 -14.14 -1.54 -22.80
CA ALA A 296 -14.77 -2.65 -22.09
C ALA A 296 -13.77 -3.77 -21.74
N VAL A 297 -12.86 -4.12 -22.65
CA VAL A 297 -11.80 -5.11 -22.38
C VAL A 297 -10.88 -4.64 -21.26
N MET A 298 -10.43 -3.38 -21.32
CA MET A 298 -9.54 -2.80 -20.29
C MET A 298 -10.22 -2.72 -18.92
N ILE A 299 -11.49 -2.30 -18.87
CA ILE A 299 -12.29 -2.22 -17.65
C ILE A 299 -12.45 -3.61 -17.03
N ALA A 300 -12.90 -4.59 -17.81
CA ALA A 300 -13.07 -5.96 -17.31
C ALA A 300 -11.75 -6.53 -16.76
N SER A 301 -10.62 -6.24 -17.43
CA SER A 301 -9.30 -6.63 -16.95
C SER A 301 -8.94 -6.01 -15.61
N LEU A 302 -9.11 -4.68 -15.50
CA LEU A 302 -8.83 -3.95 -14.27
C LEU A 302 -9.74 -4.39 -13.13
N GLU A 303 -11.03 -4.62 -13.39
CA GLU A 303 -11.99 -5.09 -12.38
C GLU A 303 -11.55 -6.39 -11.72
N TRP A 304 -11.25 -7.44 -12.51
CA TRP A 304 -10.87 -8.72 -11.90
C TRP A 304 -9.49 -8.65 -11.24
N ARG A 305 -8.56 -7.85 -11.78
CA ARG A 305 -7.21 -7.66 -11.22
C ARG A 305 -7.27 -6.95 -9.88
N VAL A 306 -8.04 -5.87 -9.81
CA VAL A 306 -8.26 -5.09 -8.58
C VAL A 306 -9.02 -5.92 -7.57
N ASP A 307 -10.09 -6.62 -7.98
CA ASP A 307 -10.83 -7.51 -7.09
C ASP A 307 -9.93 -8.61 -6.53
N HIS A 308 -9.10 -9.25 -7.35
CA HIS A 308 -8.17 -10.25 -6.86
C HIS A 308 -7.19 -9.68 -5.85
N VAL A 309 -6.50 -8.58 -6.18
CA VAL A 309 -5.52 -7.97 -5.26
C VAL A 309 -6.20 -7.54 -3.97
N MET A 310 -7.32 -6.81 -4.09
CA MET A 310 -7.99 -6.18 -2.96
C MET A 310 -8.88 -7.11 -2.16
N ASN A 311 -9.35 -8.24 -2.67
CA ASN A 311 -10.28 -9.11 -1.93
C ASN A 311 -9.70 -10.51 -1.71
N ASN A 312 -9.01 -11.07 -2.69
CA ASN A 312 -8.52 -12.46 -2.62
C ASN A 312 -7.08 -12.56 -2.12
N PHE A 313 -6.23 -11.58 -2.45
CA PHE A 313 -4.82 -11.60 -2.07
C PHE A 313 -4.58 -10.85 -0.77
N SER A 314 -4.86 -9.55 -0.70
CA SER A 314 -4.55 -8.73 0.48
C SER A 314 -5.45 -9.05 1.69
N TRP A 315 -6.70 -9.46 1.43
CA TRP A 315 -7.67 -9.78 2.48
C TRP A 315 -7.94 -11.28 2.58
N SER A 316 -7.31 -12.08 1.71
CA SER A 316 -7.38 -13.55 1.71
C SER A 316 -8.79 -14.12 1.80
N ARG A 317 -9.80 -13.47 1.20
CA ARG A 317 -11.17 -14.02 1.17
C ARG A 317 -11.13 -15.42 0.55
N GLY A 318 -11.28 -16.45 1.38
CA GLY A 318 -11.26 -17.87 0.98
C GLY A 318 -9.91 -18.59 0.99
N ALA A 319 -8.79 -17.93 1.30
CA ALA A 319 -7.46 -18.58 1.39
C ALA A 319 -7.09 -19.02 2.82
N SER A 320 -7.95 -18.75 3.81
CA SER A 320 -7.68 -18.81 5.24
C SER A 320 -7.49 -20.19 5.88
N GLN A 321 -7.43 -21.29 5.12
CA GLN A 321 -7.28 -22.62 5.73
C GLN A 321 -6.04 -23.41 5.33
N THR A 322 -5.27 -23.00 4.32
CA THR A 322 -4.20 -23.88 3.77
C THR A 322 -2.81 -23.27 3.67
N ALA A 323 -2.63 -21.95 3.82
CA ALA A 323 -1.31 -21.34 3.84
C ALA A 323 -0.77 -21.29 5.29
N GLY A 324 0.39 -21.92 5.51
CA GLY A 324 0.96 -22.16 6.85
C GLY A 324 1.00 -20.91 7.74
N SER A 325 0.15 -20.91 8.77
CA SER A 325 0.15 -19.94 9.86
C SER A 325 1.38 -20.14 10.73
N GLY A 326 2.17 -19.08 10.91
CA GLY A 326 3.34 -19.09 11.77
C GLY A 326 3.93 -17.70 11.92
N ALA A 327 4.51 -17.41 13.08
CA ALA A 327 5.29 -16.19 13.26
C ALA A 327 6.50 -16.21 12.32
N LEU A 328 6.82 -15.07 11.72
CA LEU A 328 8.00 -14.89 10.88
C LEU A 328 9.01 -14.00 11.61
N LEU A 329 10.19 -14.53 11.88
CA LEU A 329 11.33 -13.71 12.29
C LEU A 329 12.24 -13.52 11.09
N ARG A 330 12.38 -12.28 10.61
CA ARG A 330 13.37 -11.94 9.59
C ARG A 330 14.56 -11.27 10.26
N LEU A 331 15.75 -11.79 9.97
CA LEU A 331 17.02 -11.22 10.40
C LEU A 331 17.80 -10.76 9.19
N THR A 332 18.12 -9.48 9.12
CA THR A 332 18.92 -8.92 8.02
C THR A 332 20.33 -8.63 8.51
N TRP A 333 21.32 -9.34 7.93
CA TRP A 333 22.73 -9.19 8.28
C TRP A 333 23.40 -8.09 7.46
N ARG A 334 24.34 -7.33 8.03
CA ARG A 334 25.12 -6.31 7.31
C ARG A 334 26.61 -6.65 7.27
N PRO A 335 27.31 -6.49 6.13
CA PRO A 335 26.78 -6.43 4.77
C PRO A 335 26.32 -7.83 4.32
N GLY A 336 25.12 -7.99 3.77
CA GLY A 336 24.65 -9.28 3.28
C GLY A 336 23.15 -9.35 2.99
N ASP A 337 22.73 -10.50 2.45
CA ASP A 337 21.34 -10.85 2.22
C ASP A 337 20.70 -11.35 3.54
N GLY A 338 19.43 -11.01 3.76
CA GLY A 338 18.73 -11.41 4.98
C GLY A 338 18.52 -12.92 5.09
N ALA A 339 18.47 -13.44 6.31
CA ALA A 339 18.00 -14.78 6.62
C ALA A 339 16.58 -14.71 7.20
N ALA A 340 15.67 -15.54 6.71
CA ALA A 340 14.31 -15.66 7.25
C ALA A 340 14.16 -16.98 8.01
N ALA A 341 13.66 -16.91 9.23
CA ALA A 341 13.28 -18.07 10.02
C ALA A 341 11.79 -17.99 10.35
N ARG A 342 11.07 -19.08 10.10
CA ARG A 342 9.64 -19.20 10.43
C ARG A 342 9.49 -20.16 11.59
N PRO A 343 9.64 -19.70 12.86
CA PRO A 343 9.33 -20.56 13.98
C PRO A 343 7.85 -20.96 13.90
N THR A 344 7.58 -22.26 13.84
CA THR A 344 6.23 -22.79 13.99
C THR A 344 5.87 -22.71 15.47
N LEU A 345 5.26 -21.60 15.87
CA LEU A 345 4.68 -21.45 17.19
C LEU A 345 3.22 -21.89 17.10
N GLY A 346 2.83 -22.85 17.93
CA GLY A 346 1.41 -23.19 18.07
C GLY A 346 0.64 -22.01 18.66
N PRO A 347 -0.64 -21.83 18.32
CA PRO A 347 -1.48 -20.81 18.96
C PRO A 347 -1.48 -20.99 20.49
N SER A 348 -1.40 -19.89 21.23
CA SER A 348 -1.40 -19.88 22.69
C SER A 348 -2.01 -18.59 23.23
N GLU A 349 -2.79 -18.72 24.30
CA GLU A 349 -3.33 -17.59 25.07
C GLU A 349 -2.32 -17.02 26.07
N GLU A 350 -1.18 -17.70 26.26
CA GLU A 350 -0.11 -17.28 27.18
C GLU A 350 1.15 -16.89 26.41
N TRP A 351 1.99 -16.06 27.04
CA TRP A 351 3.31 -15.74 26.50
C TRP A 351 4.14 -17.01 26.33
N GLN A 352 4.47 -17.35 25.08
CA GLN A 352 5.39 -18.44 24.77
C GLN A 352 6.80 -17.92 24.61
N GLN A 353 7.72 -18.41 25.43
CA GLN A 353 9.15 -18.28 25.17
C GLN A 353 9.57 -19.38 24.20
N PHE A 354 10.38 -19.03 23.20
CA PHE A 354 10.99 -19.97 22.28
C PHE A 354 12.46 -19.61 22.06
N ASP A 355 13.27 -20.63 21.80
CA ASP A 355 14.66 -20.48 21.41
C ASP A 355 14.80 -20.78 19.92
N LEU A 356 15.44 -19.88 19.18
CA LEU A 356 15.66 -20.02 17.75
C LEU A 356 17.14 -19.85 17.46
N GLN A 357 17.77 -20.91 16.96
CA GLN A 357 19.16 -20.88 16.51
C GLN A 357 19.19 -20.52 15.03
N ILE A 358 19.90 -19.44 14.71
CA ILE A 358 20.08 -18.96 13.33
C ILE A 358 21.58 -18.83 13.09
N GLU A 359 22.06 -19.41 12.00
CA GLU A 359 23.46 -19.28 11.63
C GLU A 359 23.77 -17.84 11.23
N VAL A 360 24.86 -17.31 11.79
CA VAL A 360 25.37 -15.98 11.46
C VAL A 360 26.27 -16.12 10.23
N PRO A 361 25.98 -15.44 9.11
CA PRO A 361 26.85 -15.46 7.95
C PRO A 361 28.25 -14.96 8.28
N GLU A 362 29.26 -15.59 7.68
CA GLU A 362 30.65 -15.16 7.83
C GLU A 362 30.80 -13.71 7.35
N GLY A 363 31.42 -12.85 8.17
CA GLY A 363 31.62 -11.43 7.86
C GLY A 363 30.45 -10.50 8.24
N ALA A 364 29.38 -11.02 8.86
CA ALA A 364 28.33 -10.17 9.41
C ALA A 364 28.87 -9.25 10.53
N THR A 365 28.63 -7.95 10.39
CA THR A 365 29.05 -6.88 11.31
C THR A 365 27.88 -6.29 12.10
N GLY A 366 26.66 -6.67 11.75
CA GLY A 366 25.44 -6.23 12.43
C GLY A 366 24.24 -7.05 12.00
N VAL A 367 23.18 -6.97 12.80
CA VAL A 367 21.89 -7.63 12.58
C VAL A 367 20.78 -6.61 12.80
N VAL A 368 19.80 -6.62 11.90
CA VAL A 368 18.51 -5.96 12.09
C VAL A 368 17.49 -7.05 12.35
N VAL A 369 16.81 -6.96 13.49
CA VAL A 369 15.73 -7.87 13.84
C VAL A 369 14.42 -7.25 13.40
N GLU A 370 13.73 -7.93 12.49
CA GLU A 370 12.42 -7.52 11.98
C GLU A 370 11.38 -8.56 12.43
N PRO A 371 10.75 -8.35 13.59
CA PRO A 371 9.73 -9.28 14.08
C PRO A 371 8.43 -9.09 13.29
N PHE A 372 8.10 -10.04 12.40
CA PHE A 372 6.85 -10.10 11.66
C PHE A 372 5.95 -11.19 12.26
N ASN A 373 5.00 -10.86 13.14
CA ASN A 373 4.00 -11.89 13.50
C ASN A 373 2.82 -11.73 12.56
N TYR A 374 2.75 -12.61 11.56
CA TYR A 374 1.50 -12.92 10.88
C TYR A 374 0.66 -13.74 11.85
N TYR A 375 -0.08 -13.08 12.73
CA TYR A 375 -1.19 -13.75 13.41
C TYR A 375 -2.37 -13.70 12.45
N TRP A 376 -2.42 -14.69 11.59
CA TRP A 376 -3.66 -15.09 10.94
C TRP A 376 -4.41 -15.97 11.94
N ALA A 377 -5.63 -15.59 12.28
CA ALA A 377 -6.57 -16.45 12.98
C ALA A 377 -7.22 -17.41 11.98
#